data_AF-X1N491-F1
#
_entry.id   AF-X1N491-F1
#
_cell.length_a   1.000
_cell.length_b   1.000
_cell.length_c   1.000
_cell.angle_alpha   90.00
_cell.angle_beta   90.00
_cell.angle_gamma   90.00
#
_symmetry.space_group_name_H-M   'P 1'
#
loop_
_entity.id
_entity.type
_entity.pdbx_description
1 polymer ?
#
loop_
_entity_poly.entity_id
_entity_poly.type
_entity_poly.pdbx_seq_one_letter_code
_entity_poly.pdbx_strand_id
1 'polypeptide(L)'
;MDTYDLIAIEDLNIKGMTRNHHLAQSILDASWSKFFGMLSCKAESAGKIVKGVNPRGTSKEYKYGIELDRDYNASLNILERGMLGQGLPFVPSEVEPLRELIPIPASSIVEVGSPLR
;
A
#
# COMPACT_ATOMS: atom_id res chain seq x y z
N MET A 1 -3.41 -7.55 18.37
CA MET A 1 -3.02 -6.88 17.12
C MET A 1 -1.66 -7.43 16.79
N ASP A 2 -1.65 -8.42 15.90
CA ASP A 2 -0.47 -9.13 15.46
C ASP A 2 0.33 -8.28 14.47
N THR A 3 1.55 -8.71 14.16
CA THR A 3 2.56 -7.94 13.41
C THR A 3 2.13 -7.53 11.98
N TYR A 4 1.03 -8.08 11.46
CA TYR A 4 0.52 -7.84 10.10
C TYR A 4 -0.97 -7.46 10.06
N ASP A 5 -1.53 -6.96 11.16
CA ASP A 5 -2.97 -6.60 11.22
C ASP A 5 -3.31 -5.27 10.53
N LEU A 6 -2.30 -4.45 10.23
CA LEU A 6 -2.44 -3.14 9.64
C LEU A 6 -1.76 -3.06 8.28
N ILE A 7 -2.49 -2.60 7.28
CA ILE A 7 -1.98 -2.20 5.97
C ILE A 7 -2.13 -0.68 5.87
N ALA A 8 -1.03 0.05 5.91
CA ALA A 8 -1.03 1.50 5.72
C ALA A 8 -0.82 1.84 4.24
N ILE A 9 -1.64 2.74 3.71
CA ILE A 9 -1.55 3.22 2.32
C ILE A 9 -1.62 4.74 2.28
N GLU A 10 -1.08 5.34 1.22
CA GLU A 10 -1.28 6.76 0.95
C GLU A 10 -2.75 7.05 0.59
N ASP A 11 -3.35 8.02 1.28
CA ASP A 11 -4.65 8.57 0.92
C ASP A 11 -4.50 9.55 -0.24
N LEU A 12 -4.37 8.99 -1.44
CA LEU A 12 -4.16 9.73 -2.66
C LEU A 12 -5.45 10.44 -3.10
N ASN A 13 -5.38 11.76 -3.30
CA ASN A 13 -6.44 12.52 -3.94
C ASN A 13 -6.46 12.27 -5.45
N ILE A 14 -6.95 11.10 -5.87
CA ILE A 14 -6.98 10.66 -7.28
C ILE A 14 -7.66 11.71 -8.16
N LYS A 15 -8.81 12.26 -7.73
CA LYS A 15 -9.54 13.31 -8.46
C LYS A 15 -8.71 14.58 -8.67
N GLY A 16 -7.87 14.93 -7.70
CA GLY A 16 -6.94 16.05 -7.80
C GLY A 16 -5.78 15.74 -8.74
N MET A 17 -5.25 14.51 -8.69
CA MET A 17 -4.12 14.08 -9.51
C MET A 17 -4.49 13.96 -10.99
N THR A 18 -5.73 13.55 -11.32
CA THR A 18 -6.22 13.48 -12.71
C THR A 18 -6.42 14.85 -13.36
N ARG A 19 -6.25 15.96 -12.64
CA ARG A 19 -6.25 17.31 -13.22
C ARG A 19 -4.95 17.65 -13.95
N ASN A 20 -3.87 16.92 -13.68
CA ASN A 20 -2.63 17.06 -14.43
C ASN A 20 -2.75 16.29 -15.74
N HIS A 21 -3.01 16.99 -16.86
CA HIS A 21 -3.24 16.37 -18.17
C HIS A 21 -2.11 15.46 -18.65
N HIS A 22 -0.87 15.67 -18.21
CA HIS A 22 0.27 14.81 -18.57
C HIS A 22 0.27 13.46 -17.83
N LEU A 23 -0.34 13.40 -16.63
CA LEU A 23 -0.36 12.21 -15.78
C LEU A 23 -1.77 11.61 -15.65
N ALA A 24 -2.81 12.32 -16.10
CA ALA A 24 -4.18 11.89 -15.95
C ALA A 24 -4.43 10.51 -16.56
N GLN A 25 -3.91 10.28 -17.77
CA GLN A 25 -4.06 9.00 -18.46
C GLN A 25 -3.41 7.85 -17.68
N SER A 26 -2.14 8.00 -17.27
CA SER A 26 -1.44 6.96 -16.52
C SER A 26 -2.05 6.68 -15.14
N ILE A 27 -2.59 7.72 -14.47
CA ILE A 27 -3.29 7.57 -13.19
C ILE A 27 -4.63 6.83 -13.37
N LEU A 28 -5.37 7.12 -14.43
CA LEU A 28 -6.63 6.44 -14.73
C LEU A 28 -6.40 4.99 -15.14
N ASP A 29 -5.39 4.74 -15.97
CA ASP A 29 -5.02 3.39 -16.41
C ASP A 29 -4.58 2.53 -15.22
N ALA A 30 -3.85 3.10 -14.26
CA ALA A 30 -3.47 2.42 -13.02
C ALA A 30 -4.67 2.05 -12.12
N SER A 31 -5.86 2.60 -12.36
CA SER A 31 -7.11 2.19 -11.70
C SER A 31 -7.05 2.20 -10.16
N TRP A 32 -6.31 3.14 -9.57
CA TRP A 32 -6.03 3.20 -8.12
C TRP A 32 -7.27 3.10 -7.23
N SER A 33 -8.35 3.78 -7.58
CA SER A 33 -9.62 3.71 -6.83
C SER A 33 -10.19 2.29 -6.75
N LYS A 34 -10.11 1.53 -7.85
CA LYS A 34 -10.56 0.14 -7.90
C LYS A 34 -9.64 -0.75 -7.08
N PHE A 35 -8.32 -0.53 -7.19
CA PHE A 35 -7.33 -1.24 -6.41
C PHE A 35 -7.56 -1.05 -4.89
N PHE A 36 -7.75 0.17 -4.41
CA PHE A 36 -8.03 0.42 -2.99
C PHE A 36 -9.34 -0.22 -2.52
N GLY A 37 -10.37 -0.24 -3.37
CA GLY A 37 -11.63 -0.95 -3.09
C GLY A 37 -11.41 -2.46 -2.92
N MET A 38 -10.67 -3.08 -3.84
CA MET A 38 -10.33 -4.50 -3.76
C MET A 38 -9.44 -4.83 -2.56
N LEU A 39 -8.43 -4.00 -2.28
CA LEU A 39 -7.54 -4.14 -1.13
C LEU A 39 -8.34 -4.10 0.17
N SER A 40 -9.25 -3.14 0.32
CA SER A 40 -10.10 -3.00 1.50
C SER A 40 -10.98 -4.23 1.71
N CYS A 41 -11.62 -4.72 0.64
CA CYS A 41 -12.46 -5.93 0.68
C CYS A 41 -11.67 -7.18 1.09
N LYS A 42 -10.46 -7.36 0.54
CA LYS A 42 -9.59 -8.50 0.87
C LYS A 42 -9.03 -8.41 2.28
N ALA A 43 -8.63 -7.23 2.72
CA ALA A 43 -8.17 -7.01 4.09
C ALA A 43 -9.29 -7.31 5.10
N GLU A 44 -10.50 -6.80 4.87
CA GLU A 44 -11.67 -7.07 5.70
C GLU A 44 -11.97 -8.58 5.77
N SER A 45 -11.94 -9.27 4.62
CA SER A 45 -12.13 -10.73 4.56
C SER A 45 -11.10 -11.51 5.38
N ALA A 46 -9.90 -10.96 5.57
CA ALA A 46 -8.82 -11.53 6.36
C ALA A 46 -8.78 -11.02 7.81
N GLY A 47 -9.75 -10.20 8.24
CA GLY A 47 -9.77 -9.58 9.57
C GLY A 47 -8.68 -8.52 9.77
N LYS A 48 -8.21 -7.88 8.69
CA LYS A 48 -7.13 -6.89 8.67
C LYS A 48 -7.68 -5.49 8.42
N ILE A 49 -6.91 -4.48 8.81
CA ILE A 49 -7.30 -3.07 8.74
C ILE A 49 -6.49 -2.37 7.65
N VAL A 50 -7.16 -1.66 6.74
CA VAL A 50 -6.52 -0.72 5.81
C VAL A 50 -6.65 0.70 6.36
N LYS A 51 -5.55 1.44 6.44
CA LYS A 51 -5.52 2.82 6.93
C LYS A 51 -4.88 3.75 5.90
N GLY A 52 -5.65 4.73 5.43
CA GLY A 52 -5.14 5.84 4.63
C GLY A 52 -4.33 6.82 5.48
N VAL A 53 -3.17 7.26 4.98
CA VAL A 53 -2.32 8.26 5.62
C VAL A 53 -2.09 9.45 4.70
N ASN A 54 -1.75 10.60 5.27
CA ASN A 54 -1.40 11.77 4.48
C ASN A 54 -0.19 11.45 3.58
N PRO A 55 -0.29 11.61 2.23
CA PRO A 55 0.80 11.29 1.31
C PRO A 55 1.91 12.35 1.28
N ARG A 56 1.70 13.52 1.90
CA ARG A 56 2.66 14.63 1.79
C ARG A 56 4.01 14.26 2.41
N GLY A 57 5.06 14.23 1.60
CA GLY A 57 6.44 14.08 2.06
C GLY A 57 6.89 12.64 2.32
N THR A 58 6.04 11.64 2.11
CA THR A 58 6.38 10.21 2.29
C THR A 58 7.64 9.81 1.52
N SER A 59 7.77 10.22 0.25
CA SER A 59 8.93 9.92 -0.60
C SER A 59 10.12 10.88 -0.47
N LYS A 60 10.04 11.86 0.45
CA LYS A 60 11.02 12.96 0.56
C LYS A 60 11.58 13.17 1.98
N GLU A 61 10.94 12.62 3.00
CA GLU A 61 11.40 12.67 4.39
C GLU A 61 12.32 11.46 4.64
N TYR A 62 13.61 11.69 4.90
CA TYR A 62 14.58 10.61 5.15
C TYR A 62 14.91 10.52 6.64
N LYS A 63 14.03 9.89 7.42
CA LYS A 63 14.17 9.79 8.88
C LYS A 63 15.12 8.67 9.31
N TYR A 64 15.23 7.62 8.49
CA TYR A 64 15.89 6.35 8.84
C TYR A 64 17.22 6.14 8.09
N GLY A 65 17.68 7.12 7.33
CA GLY A 65 18.95 7.09 6.59
C GLY A 65 18.84 7.70 5.20
N ILE A 66 19.86 8.43 4.76
CA ILE A 66 19.88 9.13 3.46
C ILE A 66 20.23 8.22 2.27
N GLU A 67 20.75 7.03 2.55
CA GLU A 67 21.16 6.04 1.54
C GLU A 67 20.05 5.02 1.20
N LEU A 68 18.87 5.16 1.81
CA LEU A 68 17.75 4.26 1.56
C LEU A 68 17.19 4.45 0.14
N ASP A 69 16.76 3.34 -0.45
CA ASP A 69 15.92 3.38 -1.64
C ASP A 69 14.67 4.26 -1.39
N ARG A 70 14.25 5.01 -2.42
CA ARG A 70 13.16 5.97 -2.31
C ARG A 70 11.85 5.30 -1.89
N ASP A 71 11.54 4.15 -2.48
CA ASP A 71 10.27 3.48 -2.26
C ASP A 71 10.25 2.81 -0.89
N TYR A 72 11.38 2.20 -0.48
CA TYR A 72 11.54 1.70 0.88
C TYR A 72 11.42 2.82 1.93
N ASN A 73 12.04 3.97 1.70
CA ASN A 73 11.89 5.15 2.55
C ASN A 73 10.41 5.61 2.63
N ALA A 74 9.71 5.64 1.50
CA ALA A 74 8.29 5.97 1.47
C ALA A 74 7.46 4.96 2.28
N SER A 75 7.72 3.66 2.15
CA SER A 75 7.04 2.62 2.91
C SER A 75 7.22 2.79 4.43
N LEU A 76 8.42 3.12 4.91
CA LEU A 76 8.69 3.36 6.33
C LEU A 76 7.90 4.57 6.86
N ASN A 77 7.86 5.67 6.10
CA ASN A 77 7.09 6.85 6.48
C ASN A 77 5.58 6.59 6.47
N ILE A 78 5.08 5.80 5.51
CA ILE A 78 3.66 5.40 5.44
C ILE A 78 3.30 4.54 6.64
N LEU A 79 4.12 3.54 6.98
CA LEU A 79 3.92 2.66 8.13
C LEU A 79 3.90 3.45 9.43
N GLU A 80 4.91 4.31 9.65
CA GLU A 80 4.99 5.16 10.85
C GLU A 80 3.71 5.98 11.02
N ARG A 81 3.23 6.64 9.95
CA ARG A 81 1.99 7.42 9.96
C ARG A 81 0.75 6.55 10.19
N GLY A 82 0.73 5.31 9.71
CA GLY A 82 -0.34 4.36 9.95
C GLY A 82 -0.41 3.93 11.42
N MET A 83 0.74 3.78 12.05
CA MET A 83 0.87 3.39 13.46
C MET A 83 0.68 4.55 14.45
N LEU A 84 0.83 5.81 14.01
CA LEU A 84 0.55 6.99 14.84
C LEU A 84 -0.86 6.89 15.47
N GLY A 85 -0.90 7.00 16.81
CA GLY A 85 -2.11 6.91 17.62
C GLY A 85 -2.51 5.50 18.10
N GLN A 86 -1.77 4.44 17.73
CA GLN A 86 -2.10 3.06 18.13
C GLN A 86 -1.31 2.55 19.35
N GLY A 87 -0.34 3.32 19.86
CA GLY A 87 0.47 2.95 21.04
C GLY A 87 1.39 1.74 20.82
N LEU A 88 1.51 1.25 19.58
CA LEU A 88 2.37 0.13 19.22
C LEU A 88 3.79 0.61 18.86
N PRO A 89 4.84 -0.14 19.25
CA PRO A 89 6.20 0.19 18.86
C PRO A 89 6.35 0.09 17.33
N PHE A 90 7.02 1.08 16.74
CA PHE A 90 7.43 1.07 15.34
C PHE A 90 8.53 0.04 15.15
N VAL A 91 8.15 -1.18 14.80
CA VAL A 91 9.08 -2.20 14.31
C VAL A 91 8.44 -2.81 13.07
N PRO A 92 8.92 -2.47 11.86
CA PRO A 92 8.51 -3.19 10.66
C PRO A 92 8.76 -4.68 10.86
N SER A 93 7.75 -5.49 10.58
CA SER A 93 7.81 -6.95 10.71
C SER A 93 8.83 -7.58 9.77
N GLU A 94 9.04 -6.94 8.62
CA GLU A 94 9.96 -7.34 7.56
C GLU A 94 10.79 -6.10 7.19
N VAL A 95 12.10 -6.17 7.47
CA VAL A 95 13.09 -5.15 7.06
C VAL A 95 14.05 -5.68 5.99
N GLU A 96 13.96 -6.98 5.68
CA GLU A 96 14.76 -7.61 4.66
C GLU A 96 13.96 -7.77 3.36
N PRO A 97 14.58 -7.57 2.18
CA PRO A 97 13.94 -7.90 0.92
C PRO A 97 13.55 -9.38 0.90
N LEU A 98 12.42 -9.72 0.26
CA LEU A 98 12.10 -11.11 -0.06
C LEU A 98 13.30 -11.74 -0.80
N ARG A 99 14.06 -12.56 -0.09
CA ARG A 99 15.28 -13.20 -0.64
C ARG A 99 14.93 -14.19 -1.77
N GLU A 100 13.67 -14.63 -1.84
CA GLU A 100 13.14 -15.50 -2.88
C GLU A 100 11.93 -14.86 -3.56
N LEU A 101 12.09 -14.51 -4.84
CA LEU A 101 10.97 -14.29 -5.73
C LEU A 101 10.35 -15.65 -6.04
N ILE A 102 9.19 -15.95 -5.45
CA ILE A 102 8.42 -17.13 -5.85
C ILE A 102 7.66 -16.76 -7.13
N PRO A 103 8.01 -17.32 -8.31
CA PRO A 103 7.25 -17.08 -9.52
C PRO A 103 5.90 -17.80 -9.40
N ILE A 104 4.85 -17.04 -9.11
CA ILE A 104 3.49 -17.55 -9.08
C ILE A 104 2.95 -17.53 -10.52
N PRO A 105 2.60 -18.67 -11.13
CA PRO A 105 2.00 -18.68 -12.45
C PRO A 105 0.66 -17.92 -12.42
N ALA A 106 0.41 -17.09 -13.42
CA ALA A 106 -0.89 -16.40 -13.55
C ALA A 106 -2.06 -17.40 -13.61
N SER A 107 -1.82 -18.63 -14.08
CA SER A 107 -2.80 -19.73 -14.09
C SER A 107 -3.19 -20.26 -12.71
N SER A 108 -2.40 -19.97 -11.67
CA SER A 108 -2.70 -20.35 -10.28
C SER A 108 -3.56 -19.30 -9.57
N ILE A 109 -3.89 -18.19 -10.22
CA ILE A 109 -4.77 -17.14 -9.70
C ILE A 109 -6.21 -17.51 -10.03
N VAL A 110 -7.00 -17.87 -9.02
CA VAL A 110 -8.45 -18.07 -9.17
C VAL A 110 -9.16 -16.73 -8.98
N GLU A 111 -9.86 -16.25 -10.01
CA GLU A 111 -10.77 -15.11 -9.87
C GLU A 111 -11.98 -15.51 -9.03
N VAL A 112 -12.06 -14.98 -7.81
CA VAL A 112 -13.28 -15.03 -7.01
C VAL A 112 -14.24 -13.97 -7.55
N GLY A 113 -15.29 -14.39 -8.27
CA GLY A 113 -16.33 -13.46 -8.76
C GLY A 113 -17.11 -13.89 -10.00
N SER A 114 -16.73 -14.96 -10.71
CA SER A 114 -17.52 -15.42 -11.87
C SER A 114 -18.83 -16.08 -11.40
N PRO A 115 -20.02 -15.64 -11.87
CA PRO A 115 -21.28 -16.31 -11.55
C PRO A 115 -21.23 -17.74 -12.09
N LEU A 116 -21.74 -18.69 -11.31
CA LEU A 116 -22.04 -20.03 -11.81
C LEU A 116 -23.03 -19.89 -12.97
N ARG A 117 -22.61 -20.30 -14.16
CA ARG A 117 -23.48 -20.38 -15.34
C ARG A 117 -24.20 -21.72 -15.36
#